data_AF-A0A0T9LWK8-F1
#
_entry.id   AF-A0A0T9LWK8-F1
#
_cell.length_a   1.000
_cell.length_b   1.000
_cell.length_c   1.000
_cell.angle_alpha   90.00
_cell.angle_beta   90.00
_cell.angle_gamma   90.00
#
_symmetry.space_group_name_H-M   'P 1'
#
loop_
_entity.id
_entity.type
_entity.pdbx_description
1 polymer ?
#
loop_
_entity_poly.entity_id
_entity_poly.type
_entity_poly.pdbx_seq_one_letter_code
_entity_poly.pdbx_strand_id
1 'polypeptide(L)'
;MKTDFNHYYQQIRSKQKRDTVIWSLMLAIIYLGAGNIAEFNLYTVFISIPNFFDYLAETIPVLHWRNLFADGKTEGSLAYWGYRLPIQLPLIWETLQLAVAATLLSVMVATILAFLAASNTQSPPWLRLAVRTFVTFLRTMPELAWAVMFVMAFGIGAIPGFLALALHTIGSLTKLFYESLETASDKPVRGLAACGASQLQRMRFALWPQVKPIFLSYSFMRLEINFRQSTILGLVGAGGIGQELMTSIKLDRYDQVSITLLLIIIVVSLLDYTSGKLRKRVVEGA
;
A
#
# COMPACT_ATOMS: atom_id res chain seq x y z
N MET A 1 -34.91 -32.14 -37.35
CA MET A 1 -34.93 -31.36 -36.09
C MET A 1 -34.04 -31.93 -34.99
N LYS A 2 -34.22 -33.16 -34.46
CA LYS A 2 -33.28 -33.76 -33.47
C LYS A 2 -31.90 -34.12 -34.05
N THR A 3 -31.84 -34.52 -35.32
CA THR A 3 -30.61 -34.90 -36.03
C THR A 3 -29.74 -33.70 -36.41
N ASP A 4 -30.34 -32.58 -36.83
CA ASP A 4 -29.61 -31.34 -37.16
C ASP A 4 -28.95 -30.71 -35.93
N PHE A 5 -29.64 -30.76 -34.78
CA PHE A 5 -29.11 -30.28 -33.51
C PHE A 5 -27.89 -31.09 -33.04
N ASN A 6 -27.91 -32.42 -33.19
CA ASN A 6 -26.77 -33.27 -32.82
C ASN A 6 -25.56 -33.03 -33.74
N HIS A 7 -25.76 -32.85 -35.04
CA HIS A 7 -24.66 -32.51 -35.96
C HIS A 7 -24.07 -31.13 -35.67
N TYR A 8 -24.92 -30.13 -35.42
CA TYR A 8 -24.49 -28.79 -35.01
C TYR A 8 -23.72 -28.80 -33.68
N TYR A 9 -24.22 -29.53 -32.67
CA TYR A 9 -23.57 -29.65 -31.36
C TYR A 9 -22.21 -30.37 -31.45
N GLN A 10 -22.10 -31.41 -32.28
CA GLN A 10 -20.82 -32.11 -32.51
C GLN A 10 -19.80 -31.23 -33.24
N GLN A 11 -20.24 -30.39 -34.19
CA GLN A 11 -19.37 -29.41 -34.88
C GLN A 11 -18.88 -28.30 -33.94
N ILE A 12 -19.73 -27.79 -33.06
CA ILE A 12 -19.31 -26.79 -32.06
C ILE A 12 -18.36 -27.39 -31.04
N ARG A 13 -18.64 -28.59 -30.54
CA ARG A 13 -17.79 -29.25 -29.53
C ARG A 13 -16.40 -29.59 -30.08
N SER A 14 -16.29 -30.00 -31.35
CA SER A 14 -14.99 -30.26 -31.99
C SER A 14 -14.21 -28.98 -32.25
N LYS A 15 -14.89 -27.90 -32.66
CA LYS A 15 -14.29 -26.57 -32.85
C LYS A 15 -13.80 -25.99 -31.52
N GLN A 16 -14.63 -26.04 -30.47
CA GLN A 16 -14.25 -25.62 -29.11
C GLN A 16 -13.08 -26.44 -28.57
N LYS A 17 -13.09 -27.77 -28.70
CA LYS A 17 -11.95 -28.61 -28.27
C LYS A 17 -10.67 -28.23 -29.00
N ARG A 18 -10.74 -28.04 -30.32
CA ARG A 18 -9.57 -27.66 -31.12
C ARG A 18 -9.05 -26.28 -30.73
N ASP A 19 -9.94 -25.30 -30.57
CA ASP A 19 -9.57 -23.94 -30.20
C ASP A 19 -8.98 -23.90 -28.77
N THR A 20 -9.57 -24.62 -27.80
CA THR A 20 -9.00 -24.76 -26.45
C THR A 20 -7.61 -25.40 -26.47
N VAL A 21 -7.41 -26.45 -27.27
CA VAL A 21 -6.10 -27.10 -27.41
C VAL A 21 -5.08 -26.15 -28.04
N ILE A 22 -5.44 -25.42 -29.10
CA ILE A 22 -4.57 -24.43 -29.75
C ILE A 22 -4.18 -23.32 -28.77
N TRP A 23 -5.16 -22.74 -28.04
CA TRP A 23 -4.87 -21.70 -27.06
C TRP A 23 -4.01 -22.22 -25.90
N SER A 24 -4.24 -23.45 -25.43
CA SER A 24 -3.40 -24.05 -24.37
C SER A 24 -1.97 -24.33 -24.84
N LEU A 25 -1.78 -24.77 -26.09
CA LEU A 25 -0.46 -25.02 -26.67
C LEU A 25 0.28 -23.72 -26.92
N MET A 26 -0.40 -22.69 -27.44
CA MET A 26 0.15 -21.35 -27.61
C MET A 26 0.60 -20.76 -26.27
N LEU A 27 -0.23 -20.90 -25.23
CA LEU A 27 0.09 -20.43 -23.88
C LEU A 27 1.28 -21.20 -23.28
N ALA A 28 1.35 -22.52 -23.47
CA ALA A 28 2.48 -23.34 -23.05
C ALA A 28 3.78 -22.95 -23.78
N ILE A 29 3.72 -22.67 -25.08
CA ILE A 29 4.88 -22.22 -25.86
C ILE A 29 5.34 -20.83 -25.41
N ILE A 30 4.41 -19.90 -25.16
CA ILE A 30 4.74 -18.58 -24.62
C ILE A 30 5.36 -18.72 -23.22
N TYR A 31 4.83 -19.60 -22.37
CA TYR A 31 5.37 -19.85 -21.03
C TYR A 31 6.79 -20.43 -21.07
N LEU A 32 7.03 -21.44 -21.90
CA LEU A 32 8.35 -22.06 -22.07
C LEU A 32 9.36 -21.13 -22.77
N GLY A 33 8.89 -20.33 -23.72
CA GLY A 33 9.69 -19.29 -24.38
C GLY A 33 10.05 -18.14 -23.44
N ALA A 34 9.10 -17.71 -22.61
CA ALA A 34 9.33 -16.70 -21.58
C ALA A 34 10.34 -17.18 -20.53
N GLY A 35 10.35 -18.47 -20.18
CA GLY A 35 11.34 -19.05 -19.27
C GLY A 35 12.79 -18.89 -19.76
N ASN A 36 13.02 -18.99 -21.08
CA ASN A 36 14.35 -18.75 -21.66
C ASN A 36 14.74 -17.26 -21.72
N ILE A 37 13.76 -16.37 -21.88
CA ILE A 37 14.01 -14.91 -21.95
C ILE A 37 14.18 -14.31 -20.55
N ALA A 38 13.51 -14.87 -19.54
CA ALA A 38 13.49 -14.36 -18.17
C ALA A 38 14.64 -14.87 -17.28
N GLU A 39 15.62 -15.60 -17.83
CA GLU A 39 16.69 -16.29 -17.08
C GLU A 39 16.14 -17.16 -15.91
N PHE A 40 14.87 -17.58 -16.00
CA PHE A 40 14.19 -18.26 -14.91
C PHE A 40 14.50 -19.75 -14.95
N ASN A 41 15.52 -20.16 -14.19
CA ASN A 41 15.91 -21.55 -14.09
C ASN A 41 15.20 -22.26 -12.93
N LEU A 42 14.24 -23.13 -13.26
CA LEU A 42 13.50 -23.95 -12.30
C LEU A 42 14.43 -24.80 -11.40
N TYR A 43 15.59 -25.21 -11.92
CA TYR A 43 16.60 -25.96 -11.20
C TYR A 43 17.24 -25.13 -10.07
N THR A 44 17.59 -23.87 -10.35
CA THR A 44 18.12 -22.96 -9.34
C THR A 44 17.11 -22.71 -8.23
N VAL A 45 15.83 -22.53 -8.59
CA VAL A 45 14.74 -22.38 -7.60
C VAL A 45 14.68 -23.60 -6.70
N PHE A 46 14.62 -24.81 -7.25
CA PHE A 46 14.53 -26.04 -6.45
C PHE A 46 15.72 -26.23 -5.51
N ILE A 47 16.93 -25.90 -5.96
CA ILE A 47 18.15 -25.99 -5.14
C ILE A 47 18.25 -24.88 -4.08
N SER A 48 17.62 -23.73 -4.33
CA SER A 48 17.67 -22.59 -3.39
C SER A 48 16.58 -22.66 -2.32
N ILE A 49 15.62 -23.60 -2.44
CA ILE A 49 14.56 -23.81 -1.44
C ILE A 49 15.15 -24.07 -0.03
N PRO A 50 16.14 -24.97 0.17
CA PRO A 50 16.78 -25.14 1.48
C PRO A 50 17.37 -23.84 2.06
N ASN A 51 18.11 -23.06 1.25
CA ASN A 51 18.73 -21.81 1.69
C ASN A 51 17.70 -20.81 2.26
N PHE A 52 16.50 -20.79 1.70
CA PHE A 52 15.40 -19.96 2.22
C PHE A 52 14.95 -20.41 3.63
N PHE A 53 14.85 -21.72 3.85
CA PHE A 53 14.51 -22.26 5.17
C PHE A 53 15.65 -22.11 6.18
N ASP A 54 16.90 -22.20 5.74
CA ASP A 54 18.06 -21.92 6.58
C ASP A 54 18.05 -20.47 7.08
N TYR A 55 17.81 -19.50 6.18
CA TYR A 55 17.64 -18.09 6.55
C TYR A 55 16.50 -17.85 7.54
N LEU A 56 15.35 -18.53 7.34
CA LEU A 56 14.24 -18.46 8.28
C LEU A 56 14.61 -19.04 9.65
N ALA A 57 15.31 -20.17 9.67
CA ALA A 57 15.75 -20.81 10.91
C ALA A 57 16.75 -19.93 11.68
N GLU A 58 17.70 -19.30 10.99
CA GLU A 58 18.65 -18.35 11.58
C GLU A 58 17.97 -17.09 12.13
N THR A 59 16.87 -16.68 11.51
CA THR A 59 16.07 -15.53 11.98
C THR A 59 15.26 -15.89 13.24
N ILE A 60 14.98 -17.16 13.54
CA ILE A 60 14.22 -17.50 14.76
C ILE A 60 15.13 -17.33 15.99
N PRO A 61 14.73 -16.53 17.00
CA PRO A 61 15.55 -16.32 18.18
C PRO A 61 15.66 -17.61 19.01
N VAL A 62 16.89 -17.98 19.39
CA VAL A 62 17.17 -19.17 20.20
C VAL A 62 16.92 -18.88 21.70
N LEU A 63 15.65 -18.73 22.07
CA LEU A 63 15.26 -18.43 23.45
C LEU A 63 15.36 -19.69 24.33
N HIS A 64 16.12 -19.60 25.41
CA HIS A 64 16.30 -20.70 26.36
C HIS A 64 15.41 -20.47 27.58
N TRP A 65 14.45 -21.38 27.83
CA TRP A 65 13.49 -21.27 28.94
C TRP A 65 14.14 -20.97 30.30
N ARG A 66 15.30 -21.59 30.57
CA ARG A 66 16.05 -21.43 31.82
C ARG A 66 16.70 -20.05 31.98
N ASN A 67 17.02 -19.38 30.87
CA ASN A 67 17.74 -18.10 30.84
C ASN A 67 16.86 -16.95 30.33
N LEU A 68 15.54 -17.17 30.21
CA LEU A 68 14.63 -16.24 29.54
C LEU A 68 14.65 -14.84 30.17
N PHE A 69 14.74 -14.79 31.50
CA PHE A 69 14.81 -13.57 32.31
C PHE A 69 16.22 -13.25 32.83
N ALA A 70 17.26 -13.85 32.22
CA ALA A 70 18.64 -13.49 32.51
C ALA A 70 19.00 -12.11 31.92
N ASP A 71 20.16 -11.59 32.30
CA ASP A 71 20.64 -10.28 31.89
C ASP A 71 20.93 -10.19 30.39
N GLY A 72 21.03 -8.95 29.86
CA GLY A 72 21.27 -8.68 28.44
C GLY A 72 22.60 -9.14 27.86
N LYS A 73 23.42 -9.82 28.65
CA LYS A 73 24.68 -10.46 28.22
C LYS A 73 24.56 -11.97 28.03
N THR A 74 23.44 -12.56 28.44
CA THR A 74 23.22 -14.01 28.36
C THR A 74 22.53 -14.34 27.05
N GLU A 75 23.23 -15.05 26.17
CA GLU A 75 22.66 -15.58 24.93
C GLU A 75 21.41 -16.42 25.21
N GLY A 76 20.35 -16.18 24.45
CA GLY A 76 19.05 -16.83 24.61
C GLY A 76 18.14 -16.25 25.70
N SER A 77 18.52 -15.13 26.34
CA SER A 77 17.61 -14.33 27.18
C SER A 77 16.81 -13.32 26.35
N LEU A 78 15.64 -12.89 26.86
CA LEU A 78 14.86 -11.82 26.23
C LEU A 78 15.60 -10.48 26.24
N ALA A 79 16.37 -10.21 27.30
CA ALA A 79 17.16 -8.99 27.42
C ALA A 79 18.29 -8.94 26.39
N TYR A 80 18.91 -10.08 26.08
CA TYR A 80 19.90 -10.18 25.00
C TYR A 80 19.24 -9.99 23.65
N TRP A 81 18.13 -10.67 23.37
CA TRP A 81 17.43 -10.49 22.09
C TRP A 81 16.98 -9.03 21.86
N GLY A 82 16.51 -8.38 22.93
CA GLY A 82 16.02 -7.00 22.93
C GLY A 82 17.04 -5.91 23.25
N TYR A 83 18.35 -6.17 23.20
CA TYR A 83 19.34 -5.19 23.67
C TYR A 83 19.33 -3.87 22.89
N ARG A 84 18.85 -3.86 21.62
CA ARG A 84 18.74 -2.65 20.79
C ARG A 84 17.34 -2.03 20.76
N LEU A 85 16.40 -2.51 21.59
CA LEU A 85 15.10 -1.87 21.75
C LEU A 85 15.18 -0.36 22.02
N PRO A 86 16.14 0.15 22.82
CA PRO A 86 16.29 1.60 23.02
C PRO A 86 16.57 2.39 21.74
N ILE A 87 17.08 1.75 20.69
CA ILE A 87 17.33 2.35 19.36
C ILE A 87 16.15 2.08 18.43
N GLN A 88 15.61 0.86 18.43
CA GLN A 88 14.52 0.45 17.54
C GLN A 88 13.20 1.14 17.86
N LEU A 89 12.86 1.35 19.14
CA LEU A 89 11.59 1.97 19.52
C LEU A 89 11.50 3.45 19.04
N PRO A 90 12.52 4.31 19.23
CA PRO A 90 12.53 5.63 18.61
C PRO A 90 12.42 5.61 17.09
N LEU A 91 13.07 4.66 16.41
CA LEU A 91 13.01 4.56 14.94
C LEU A 91 11.64 4.14 14.43
N ILE A 92 10.94 3.27 15.16
CA ILE A 92 9.54 2.94 14.86
C ILE A 92 8.65 4.17 15.04
N TRP A 93 8.90 4.94 16.10
CA TRP A 93 8.18 6.17 16.33
C TRP A 93 8.43 7.19 15.21
N GLU A 94 9.67 7.32 14.74
CA GLU A 94 10.01 8.13 13.56
C GLU A 94 9.27 7.66 12.30
N THR A 95 9.26 6.35 12.03
CA THR A 95 8.50 5.75 10.91
C THR A 95 7.01 6.05 11.02
N LEU A 96 6.44 5.98 12.22
CA LEU A 96 5.03 6.31 12.46
C LEU A 96 4.75 7.79 12.23
N GLN A 97 5.58 8.68 12.77
CA GLN A 97 5.46 10.12 12.57
C GLN A 97 5.56 10.49 11.10
N LEU A 98 6.49 9.89 10.36
CA LEU A 98 6.67 10.09 8.93
C LEU A 98 5.41 9.66 8.16
N ALA A 99 4.85 8.48 8.46
CA ALA A 99 3.63 7.99 7.83
C ALA A 99 2.42 8.88 8.14
N VAL A 100 2.26 9.32 9.40
CA VAL A 100 1.20 10.24 9.82
C VAL A 100 1.34 11.58 9.11
N ALA A 101 2.53 12.18 9.12
CA ALA A 101 2.78 13.48 8.50
C ALA A 101 2.50 13.45 7.00
N ALA A 102 3.02 12.43 6.29
CA ALA A 102 2.79 12.26 4.86
C ALA A 102 1.29 12.09 4.56
N THR A 103 0.58 11.30 5.37
CA THR A 103 -0.86 11.07 5.20
C THR A 103 -1.66 12.34 5.44
N LEU A 104 -1.38 13.09 6.52
CA LEU A 104 -2.09 14.33 6.84
C LEU A 104 -1.93 15.38 5.74
N LEU A 105 -0.69 15.62 5.29
CA LEU A 105 -0.43 16.53 4.18
C LEU A 105 -1.18 16.07 2.93
N SER A 106 -1.14 14.77 2.65
CA SER A 106 -1.79 14.21 1.48
C SER A 106 -3.30 14.34 1.51
N VAL A 107 -3.94 14.10 2.66
CA VAL A 107 -5.39 14.25 2.83
C VAL A 107 -5.81 15.70 2.63
N MET A 108 -5.05 16.67 3.17
CA MET A 108 -5.34 18.10 3.00
C MET A 108 -5.28 18.50 1.52
N VAL A 109 -4.17 18.18 0.84
CA VAL A 109 -3.98 18.53 -0.57
C VAL A 109 -4.96 17.75 -1.45
N ALA A 110 -5.13 16.45 -1.22
CA ALA A 110 -6.04 15.60 -2.00
C ALA A 110 -7.50 16.02 -1.87
N THR A 111 -7.93 16.50 -0.69
CA THR A 111 -9.29 17.02 -0.52
C THR A 111 -9.52 18.21 -1.45
N ILE A 112 -8.60 19.17 -1.47
CA ILE A 112 -8.70 20.36 -2.34
C ILE A 112 -8.70 19.94 -3.82
N LEU A 113 -7.73 19.11 -4.22
CA LEU A 113 -7.61 18.65 -5.61
C LEU A 113 -8.82 17.80 -6.03
N ALA A 114 -9.42 17.03 -5.13
CA ALA A 114 -10.58 16.19 -5.44
C ALA A 114 -11.81 17.02 -5.80
N PHE A 115 -12.06 18.11 -5.07
CA PHE A 115 -13.13 19.03 -5.43
C PHE A 115 -12.89 19.68 -6.80
N LEU A 116 -11.64 20.04 -7.12
CA LEU A 116 -11.29 20.57 -8.45
C LEU A 116 -11.38 19.52 -9.58
N ALA A 117 -11.15 18.25 -9.26
CA ALA A 117 -11.14 17.13 -10.21
C ALA A 117 -12.51 16.47 -10.43
N ALA A 118 -13.49 16.70 -9.54
CA ALA A 118 -14.82 16.10 -9.62
C ALA A 118 -15.71 16.82 -10.63
N SER A 119 -16.48 16.05 -11.41
CA SER A 119 -17.37 16.61 -12.45
C SER A 119 -18.61 17.31 -11.92
N ASN A 120 -19.11 16.91 -10.75
CA ASN A 120 -20.29 17.48 -10.11
C ASN A 120 -20.02 18.75 -9.29
N THR A 121 -18.76 19.14 -9.11
CA THR A 121 -18.35 20.37 -8.38
C THR A 121 -18.38 21.62 -9.26
N GLN A 122 -18.81 21.52 -10.52
CA GLN A 122 -18.82 22.60 -11.52
C GLN A 122 -17.45 23.26 -11.78
N SER A 123 -16.35 22.54 -11.57
CA SER A 123 -15.02 23.01 -11.94
C SER A 123 -14.85 23.06 -13.48
N PRO A 124 -14.12 24.05 -14.03
CA PRO A 124 -13.90 24.16 -15.47
C PRO A 124 -13.30 22.87 -16.08
N PRO A 125 -13.72 22.44 -17.28
CA PRO A 125 -13.25 21.19 -17.88
C PRO A 125 -11.72 21.11 -18.02
N TRP A 126 -11.07 22.22 -18.38
CA TRP A 126 -9.61 22.30 -18.54
C TRP A 126 -8.88 22.10 -17.20
N LEU A 127 -9.38 22.70 -16.11
CA LEU A 127 -8.79 22.57 -14.77
C LEU A 127 -8.95 21.13 -14.28
N ARG A 128 -10.12 20.55 -14.51
CA ARG A 128 -10.41 19.16 -14.17
C ARG A 128 -9.46 18.19 -14.88
N LEU A 129 -9.24 18.40 -16.18
CA LEU A 129 -8.30 17.62 -16.97
C LEU A 129 -6.87 17.77 -16.45
N ALA A 130 -6.43 19.01 -16.21
CA ALA A 130 -5.08 19.30 -15.70
C ALA A 130 -4.82 18.59 -14.36
N VAL A 131 -5.75 18.73 -13.39
CA VAL A 131 -5.62 18.06 -12.08
C VAL A 131 -5.61 16.55 -12.24
N ARG A 132 -6.52 15.97 -13.04
CA ARG A 132 -6.56 14.51 -13.26
C ARG A 132 -5.28 13.98 -13.90
N THR A 133 -4.71 14.70 -14.86
CA THR A 133 -3.44 14.33 -15.50
C THR A 133 -2.29 14.41 -14.52
N PHE A 134 -2.15 15.51 -13.77
CA PHE A 134 -1.12 15.66 -12.74
C PHE A 134 -1.19 14.56 -11.68
N VAL A 135 -2.39 14.30 -11.18
CA VAL A 135 -2.68 13.26 -10.19
C VAL A 135 -2.42 11.84 -10.74
N THR A 136 -2.57 11.64 -12.05
CA THR A 136 -2.21 10.40 -12.72
C THR A 136 -0.69 10.25 -12.83
N PHE A 137 0.04 11.33 -13.12
CA PHE A 137 1.50 11.33 -13.11
C PHE A 137 2.09 11.00 -11.73
N LEU A 138 1.54 11.58 -10.65
CA LEU A 138 2.01 11.31 -9.29
C LEU A 138 1.95 9.83 -8.91
N ARG A 139 0.92 9.11 -9.38
CA ARG A 139 0.73 7.68 -9.08
C ARG A 139 1.44 6.72 -10.03
N THR A 140 1.86 7.17 -11.21
CA THR A 140 2.51 6.28 -12.19
C THR A 140 3.92 5.88 -11.73
N MET A 141 4.56 6.72 -10.92
CA MET A 141 5.85 6.42 -10.32
C MET A 141 5.66 5.59 -9.03
N PRO A 142 6.35 4.43 -8.91
CA PRO A 142 6.41 3.68 -7.66
C PRO A 142 7.02 4.51 -6.53
N GLU A 143 6.59 4.27 -5.29
CA GLU A 143 7.07 4.99 -4.11
C GLU A 143 8.58 4.82 -3.91
N LEU A 144 9.10 3.63 -4.21
CA LEU A 144 10.54 3.33 -4.18
C LEU A 144 11.33 4.21 -5.16
N ALA A 145 10.80 4.43 -6.37
CA ALA A 145 11.46 5.28 -7.36
C ALA A 145 11.54 6.73 -6.88
N TRP A 146 10.44 7.25 -6.32
CA TRP A 146 10.44 8.56 -5.67
C TRP A 146 11.45 8.66 -4.54
N ALA A 147 11.51 7.65 -3.66
CA ALA A 147 12.44 7.66 -2.54
C ALA A 147 13.90 7.70 -3.01
N VAL A 148 14.29 6.86 -3.97
CA VAL A 148 15.66 6.86 -4.51
C VAL A 148 16.01 8.23 -5.11
N MET A 149 15.11 8.83 -5.90
CA MET A 149 15.32 10.16 -6.46
C MET A 149 15.52 11.22 -5.36
N PHE A 150 14.69 11.21 -4.31
CA PHE A 150 14.81 12.19 -3.24
C PHE A 150 16.00 11.93 -2.31
N VAL A 151 16.40 10.67 -2.11
CA VAL A 151 17.64 10.35 -1.37
C VAL A 151 18.85 10.89 -2.14
N MET A 152 18.86 10.77 -3.47
CA MET A 152 19.92 11.38 -4.29
C MET A 152 19.93 12.92 -4.23
N ALA A 153 18.74 13.54 -4.12
CA ALA A 153 18.62 14.99 -4.09
C ALA A 153 18.89 15.63 -2.72
N PHE A 154 18.40 15.01 -1.64
CA PHE A 154 18.41 15.57 -0.28
C PHE A 154 19.32 14.80 0.70
N GLY A 155 19.89 13.68 0.27
CA GLY A 155 20.66 12.78 1.12
C GLY A 155 19.78 11.76 1.86
N ILE A 156 20.44 10.88 2.62
CA ILE A 156 19.78 9.85 3.45
C ILE A 156 19.03 10.53 4.60
N GLY A 157 17.78 10.12 4.84
CA GLY A 157 16.99 10.58 5.97
C GLY A 157 15.48 10.51 5.75
N ALA A 158 14.73 11.01 6.74
CA ALA A 158 13.27 10.99 6.78
C ALA A 158 12.60 11.84 5.69
N ILE A 159 13.21 12.96 5.28
CA ILE A 159 12.64 13.89 4.29
C ILE A 159 12.37 13.21 2.94
N PRO A 160 13.32 12.47 2.34
CA PRO A 160 13.06 11.68 1.14
C PRO A 160 11.85 10.75 1.24
N GLY A 161 11.74 10.01 2.35
CA GLY A 161 10.63 9.08 2.59
C GLY A 161 9.29 9.81 2.72
N PHE A 162 9.28 10.92 3.46
CA PHE A 162 8.11 11.78 3.59
C PHE A 162 7.63 12.30 2.23
N LEU A 163 8.52 12.85 1.41
CA LEU A 163 8.17 13.39 0.08
C LEU A 163 7.67 12.28 -0.85
N ALA A 164 8.35 11.13 -0.87
CA ALA A 164 7.96 9.99 -1.68
C ALA A 164 6.55 9.50 -1.34
N LEU A 165 6.28 9.28 -0.05
CA LEU A 165 4.95 8.87 0.42
C LEU A 165 3.89 9.94 0.17
N ALA A 166 4.21 11.21 0.44
CA ALA A 166 3.26 12.30 0.28
C ALA A 166 2.82 12.46 -1.18
N LEU A 167 3.76 12.51 -2.13
CA LEU A 167 3.44 12.68 -3.55
C LEU A 167 2.59 11.53 -4.09
N HIS A 168 2.98 10.29 -3.82
CA HIS A 168 2.21 9.13 -4.27
C HIS A 168 0.83 9.09 -3.56
N THR A 169 0.76 9.40 -2.27
CA THR A 169 -0.50 9.41 -1.51
C THR A 169 -1.45 10.51 -1.97
N ILE A 170 -0.96 11.71 -2.29
CA ILE A 170 -1.75 12.80 -2.89
C ILE A 170 -2.43 12.32 -4.17
N GLY A 171 -1.68 11.69 -5.07
CA GLY A 171 -2.20 11.20 -6.36
C GLY A 171 -3.31 10.15 -6.18
N SER A 172 -3.12 9.21 -5.26
CA SER A 172 -4.11 8.14 -5.07
C SER A 172 -5.31 8.58 -4.24
N LEU A 173 -5.14 9.36 -3.17
CA LEU A 173 -6.26 9.90 -2.40
C LEU A 173 -7.12 10.83 -3.25
N THR A 174 -6.50 11.69 -4.07
CA THR A 174 -7.26 12.60 -4.94
C THR A 174 -8.20 11.81 -5.85
N LYS A 175 -7.73 10.69 -6.43
CA LYS A 175 -8.55 9.78 -7.25
C LYS A 175 -9.75 9.26 -6.51
N LEU A 176 -9.49 8.60 -5.39
CA LEU A 176 -10.52 7.97 -4.57
C LEU A 176 -11.54 9.00 -4.08
N PHE A 177 -11.06 10.19 -3.70
CA PHE A 177 -11.89 11.28 -3.23
C PHE A 177 -12.78 11.86 -4.34
N TYR A 178 -12.24 12.14 -5.54
CA TYR A 178 -13.09 12.69 -6.60
C TYR A 178 -14.07 11.66 -7.15
N GLU A 179 -13.72 10.37 -7.19
CA GLU A 179 -14.66 9.30 -7.57
C GLU A 179 -15.79 9.18 -6.54
N SER A 180 -15.46 9.32 -5.26
CA SER A 180 -16.46 9.35 -4.18
C SER A 180 -17.38 10.57 -4.27
N LEU A 181 -16.82 11.73 -4.64
CA LEU A 181 -17.62 12.92 -4.94
C LEU A 181 -18.57 12.65 -6.11
N GLU A 182 -18.09 12.12 -7.23
CA GLU A 182 -18.90 11.84 -8.43
C GLU A 182 -19.97 10.78 -8.21
N THR A 183 -19.75 9.85 -7.28
CA THR A 183 -20.71 8.77 -6.93
C THR A 183 -21.79 9.25 -5.94
N ALA A 184 -21.58 10.37 -5.25
CA ALA A 184 -22.53 10.88 -4.27
C ALA A 184 -23.88 11.26 -4.89
N SER A 185 -24.97 11.12 -4.11
CA SER A 185 -26.31 11.40 -4.63
C SER A 185 -26.50 12.89 -4.88
N ASP A 186 -26.96 13.22 -6.09
CA ASP A 186 -27.29 14.59 -6.49
C ASP A 186 -28.67 15.03 -5.95
N LYS A 187 -29.45 14.15 -5.30
CA LYS A 187 -30.78 14.50 -4.77
C LYS A 187 -30.73 15.66 -3.75
N PRO A 188 -29.89 15.63 -2.69
CA PRO A 188 -29.83 16.73 -1.72
C PRO A 188 -29.26 18.01 -2.33
N VAL A 189 -28.37 17.89 -3.33
CA VAL A 189 -27.76 19.00 -4.06
C VAL A 189 -28.81 19.77 -4.85
N ARG A 190 -29.69 19.05 -5.58
CA ARG A 190 -30.81 19.66 -6.32
C ARG A 190 -31.88 20.23 -5.39
N GLY A 191 -32.15 19.58 -4.26
CA GLY A 191 -33.08 20.10 -3.24
C GLY A 191 -32.65 21.46 -2.72
N LEU A 192 -31.37 21.60 -2.33
CA LEU A 192 -30.80 22.88 -1.91
C LEU A 192 -30.77 23.91 -3.05
N ALA A 193 -30.50 23.50 -4.29
CA ALA A 193 -30.55 24.40 -5.45
C ALA A 193 -31.94 25.01 -5.65
N ALA A 194 -33.01 24.22 -5.47
CA ALA A 194 -34.39 24.69 -5.57
C ALA A 194 -34.75 25.73 -4.49
N CYS A 195 -34.08 25.70 -3.34
CA CYS A 195 -34.21 26.72 -2.28
C CYS A 195 -33.35 27.98 -2.53
N GLY A 196 -32.71 28.12 -3.69
CA GLY A 196 -31.84 29.26 -4.01
C GLY A 196 -30.44 29.19 -3.39
N ALA A 197 -30.01 28.02 -2.90
CA ALA A 197 -28.70 27.89 -2.27
C ALA A 197 -27.54 28.09 -3.26
N SER A 198 -26.53 28.84 -2.83
CA SER A 198 -25.31 29.07 -3.60
C SER A 198 -24.51 27.78 -3.82
N GLN A 199 -23.56 27.78 -4.74
CA GLN A 199 -22.72 26.62 -5.03
C GLN A 199 -21.93 26.13 -3.82
N LEU A 200 -21.36 27.05 -3.02
CA LEU A 200 -20.64 26.70 -1.79
C LEU A 200 -21.58 26.12 -0.73
N GLN A 201 -22.81 26.63 -0.62
CA GLN A 201 -23.82 26.08 0.30
C GLN A 201 -24.20 24.65 -0.11
N ARG A 202 -24.41 24.40 -1.41
CA ARG A 202 -24.67 23.05 -1.94
C ARG A 202 -23.52 22.09 -1.64
N MET A 203 -22.27 22.50 -1.85
CA MET A 203 -21.11 21.66 -1.54
C MET A 203 -21.00 21.34 -0.05
N ARG A 204 -21.14 22.37 0.80
CA ARG A 204 -20.96 22.23 2.25
C ARG A 204 -22.09 21.45 2.93
N PHE A 205 -23.33 21.65 2.50
CA PHE A 205 -24.51 21.12 3.20
C PHE A 205 -25.17 19.91 2.51
N ALA A 206 -24.99 19.70 1.20
CA ALA A 206 -25.47 18.50 0.52
C ALA A 206 -24.35 17.49 0.27
N LEU A 207 -23.23 17.91 -0.32
CA LEU A 207 -22.23 16.98 -0.83
C LEU A 207 -21.25 16.50 0.25
N TRP A 208 -20.66 17.43 1.00
CA TRP A 208 -19.66 17.14 2.03
C TRP A 208 -20.12 16.13 3.11
N PRO A 209 -21.36 16.22 3.66
CA PRO A 209 -21.81 15.26 4.66
C PRO A 209 -21.89 13.82 4.14
N GLN A 210 -22.18 13.63 2.84
CA GLN A 210 -22.25 12.32 2.21
C GLN A 210 -20.86 11.69 2.03
N VAL A 211 -19.85 12.49 1.68
CA VAL A 211 -18.51 11.98 1.33
C VAL A 211 -17.52 11.99 2.49
N LYS A 212 -17.73 12.81 3.52
CA LYS A 212 -16.83 12.93 4.67
C LYS A 212 -16.50 11.56 5.32
N PRO A 213 -17.46 10.64 5.56
CA PRO A 213 -17.16 9.34 6.13
C PRO A 213 -16.23 8.51 5.24
N ILE A 214 -16.43 8.57 3.92
CA ILE A 214 -15.63 7.85 2.92
C ILE A 214 -14.22 8.44 2.85
N PHE A 215 -14.09 9.76 2.85
CA PHE A 215 -12.78 10.44 2.84
C PHE A 215 -11.95 10.02 4.05
N LEU A 216 -12.57 10.01 5.22
CA LEU A 216 -11.91 9.62 6.46
C LEU A 216 -11.55 8.14 6.48
N SER A 217 -12.43 7.27 5.97
CA SER A 217 -12.17 5.84 5.78
C SER A 217 -10.92 5.58 4.91
N TYR A 218 -10.84 6.22 3.74
CA TYR A 218 -9.66 6.11 2.87
C TYR A 218 -8.41 6.74 3.49
N SER A 219 -8.56 7.81 4.28
CA SER A 219 -7.43 8.44 4.99
C SER A 219 -6.80 7.48 6.00
N PHE A 220 -7.62 6.78 6.81
CA PHE A 220 -7.13 5.78 7.75
C PHE A 220 -6.52 4.57 7.05
N MET A 221 -7.14 4.09 5.97
CA MET A 221 -6.57 3.02 5.15
C MET A 221 -5.21 3.42 4.56
N ARG A 222 -5.06 4.67 4.09
CA ARG A 222 -3.77 5.16 3.57
C ARG A 222 -2.73 5.35 4.65
N LEU A 223 -3.12 5.66 5.89
CA LEU A 223 -2.17 5.74 7.00
C LEU A 223 -1.46 4.39 7.25
N GLU A 224 -2.23 3.30 7.29
CA GLU A 224 -1.67 1.95 7.47
C GLU A 224 -0.74 1.57 6.30
N ILE A 225 -1.20 1.83 5.07
CA ILE A 225 -0.40 1.58 3.86
C ILE A 225 0.90 2.39 3.90
N ASN A 226 0.83 3.68 4.25
CA ASN A 226 2.01 4.55 4.30
C ASN A 226 3.01 4.11 5.38
N PHE A 227 2.53 3.60 6.52
CA PHE A 227 3.42 3.02 7.53
C PHE A 227 4.16 1.80 6.99
N ARG A 228 3.43 0.87 6.35
CA ARG A 228 4.01 -0.33 5.72
C ARG A 228 4.99 0.03 4.60
N GLN A 229 4.68 1.04 3.80
CA GLN A 229 5.57 1.51 2.73
C GLN A 229 6.81 2.20 3.28
N SER A 230 6.68 2.96 4.37
CA SER A 230 7.82 3.62 5.03
C SER A 230 8.88 2.62 5.48
N THR A 231 8.51 1.43 5.97
CA THR A 231 9.50 0.41 6.37
C THR A 231 10.30 -0.10 5.17
N ILE A 232 9.68 -0.22 3.98
CA ILE A 232 10.35 -0.60 2.74
C ILE A 232 11.24 0.55 2.24
N LEU A 233 10.75 1.79 2.29
CA LEU A 233 11.52 2.96 1.86
C LEU A 233 12.77 3.19 2.73
N GLY A 234 12.71 2.85 4.04
CA GLY A 234 13.88 2.91 4.91
C GLY A 234 15.04 2.05 4.42
N LEU A 235 14.77 0.94 3.71
CA LEU A 235 15.79 0.07 3.13
C LEU A 235 16.65 0.79 2.07
N VAL A 236 16.10 1.80 1.38
CA VAL A 236 16.78 2.57 0.34
C VAL A 236 17.37 3.89 0.86
N GLY A 237 17.40 4.09 2.18
CA GLY A 237 17.98 5.29 2.82
C GLY A 237 16.96 6.37 3.16
N ALA A 238 15.66 6.06 3.20
CA ALA A 238 14.62 6.99 3.61
C ALA A 238 14.42 7.10 5.14
N GLY A 239 15.36 6.59 5.94
CA GLY A 239 15.34 6.67 7.41
C GLY A 239 14.40 5.66 8.11
N GLY A 240 14.22 5.87 9.42
CA GLY A 240 13.34 5.08 10.27
C GLY A 240 13.73 3.61 10.47
N ILE A 241 12.77 2.79 10.90
CA ILE A 241 13.00 1.37 11.26
C ILE A 241 13.48 0.52 10.07
N GLY A 242 13.10 0.88 8.84
CA GLY A 242 13.55 0.19 7.64
C GLY A 242 15.07 0.28 7.45
N GLN A 243 15.67 1.43 7.76
CA GLN A 243 17.11 1.59 7.64
C GLN A 243 17.86 0.71 8.66
N GLU A 244 17.35 0.63 9.89
CA GLU A 244 17.90 -0.25 10.93
C GLU A 244 17.75 -1.74 10.57
N LEU A 245 16.62 -2.12 9.98
CA LEU A 245 16.42 -3.47 9.46
C LEU A 245 17.46 -3.80 8.38
N MET A 246 17.67 -2.90 7.41
CA MET A 246 18.69 -3.07 6.37
C MET A 246 20.11 -3.14 6.96
N THR A 247 20.42 -2.31 7.96
CA THR A 247 21.72 -2.36 8.64
C THR A 247 21.92 -3.69 9.38
N SER A 248 20.88 -4.21 10.05
CA SER A 248 20.95 -5.50 10.74
C SER A 248 21.13 -6.67 9.77
N ILE A 249 20.45 -6.63 8.62
CA ILE A 249 20.65 -7.61 7.53
C ILE A 249 22.08 -7.54 6.99
N LYS A 250 22.61 -6.35 6.72
CA LYS A 250 23.98 -6.17 6.19
C LYS A 250 25.09 -6.57 7.16
N LEU A 251 24.79 -6.63 8.46
CA LEU A 251 25.73 -7.02 9.51
C LEU A 251 25.52 -8.47 9.97
N ASP A 252 24.68 -9.24 9.27
CA ASP A 252 24.31 -10.63 9.61
C ASP A 252 23.81 -10.78 11.06
N ARG A 253 23.13 -9.75 11.60
CA ARG A 253 22.57 -9.72 12.96
C ARG A 253 21.14 -10.26 12.95
N TYR A 254 20.98 -11.56 12.74
CA TYR A 254 19.67 -12.20 12.60
C TYR A 254 18.77 -12.10 13.84
N ASP A 255 19.37 -12.04 15.02
CA ASP A 255 18.70 -11.73 16.29
C ASP A 255 18.01 -10.35 16.23
N GLN A 256 18.67 -9.36 15.64
CA GLN A 256 18.14 -8.00 15.50
C GLN A 256 17.16 -7.86 14.33
N VAL A 257 17.35 -8.63 13.27
CA VAL A 257 16.37 -8.74 12.18
C VAL A 257 15.03 -9.25 12.72
N SER A 258 15.06 -10.33 13.51
CA SER A 258 13.84 -10.97 14.01
C SER A 258 13.04 -10.12 14.99
N ILE A 259 13.70 -9.44 15.93
CA ILE A 259 13.00 -8.53 16.84
C ILE A 259 12.44 -7.32 16.09
N THR A 260 13.18 -6.79 15.11
CA THR A 260 12.70 -5.66 14.29
C THR A 260 11.47 -6.05 13.47
N LEU A 261 11.47 -7.24 12.87
CA LEU A 261 10.32 -7.78 12.15
C LEU A 261 9.11 -7.99 13.09
N LEU A 262 9.33 -8.55 14.29
CA LEU A 262 8.25 -8.71 15.26
C LEU A 262 7.65 -7.35 15.65
N LEU A 263 8.49 -6.35 15.92
CA LEU A 263 8.01 -5.01 16.25
C LEU A 263 7.21 -4.38 15.11
N ILE A 264 7.66 -4.51 13.86
CA ILE A 264 6.91 -4.05 12.68
C ILE A 264 5.55 -4.76 12.62
N ILE A 265 5.50 -6.08 12.81
CA ILE A 265 4.24 -6.85 12.81
C ILE A 265 3.29 -6.37 13.90
N ILE A 266 3.78 -6.15 15.12
CA ILE A 266 2.99 -5.65 16.25
C ILE A 266 2.39 -4.28 15.92
N VAL A 267 3.21 -3.36 15.41
CA VAL A 267 2.76 -1.99 15.11
C VAL A 267 1.78 -1.97 13.93
N VAL A 268 2.05 -2.72 12.86
CA VAL A 268 1.12 -2.85 11.72
C VAL A 268 -0.21 -3.43 12.18
N SER A 269 -0.19 -4.48 13.01
CA SER A 269 -1.42 -5.11 13.53
C SER A 269 -2.22 -4.14 14.42
N LEU A 270 -1.53 -3.35 15.25
CA LEU A 270 -2.15 -2.32 16.06
C LEU A 270 -2.76 -1.19 15.20
N LEU A 271 -2.06 -0.75 14.17
CA LEU A 271 -2.54 0.26 13.22
C LEU A 271 -3.75 -0.21 12.43
N ASP A 272 -3.76 -1.45 11.93
CA ASP A 272 -4.90 -2.03 11.22
C ASP A 272 -6.11 -2.16 12.17
N TYR A 273 -5.91 -2.71 13.36
CA TYR A 273 -6.98 -2.84 14.36
C TYR A 273 -7.60 -1.48 14.75
N THR A 274 -6.76 -0.49 15.03
CA THR A 274 -7.22 0.86 15.39
C THR A 274 -7.90 1.58 14.23
N SER A 275 -7.32 1.50 13.01
CA SER A 275 -7.90 2.06 11.79
C SER A 275 -9.23 1.43 11.43
N GLY A 276 -9.35 0.11 11.60
CA GLY A 276 -10.60 -0.63 11.40
C GLY A 276 -11.69 -0.21 12.37
N LYS A 277 -11.36 -0.04 13.66
CA LYS A 277 -12.30 0.43 14.69
C LYS A 277 -12.77 1.86 14.44
N LEU A 278 -11.85 2.76 14.04
CA LEU A 278 -12.18 4.14 13.69
C LEU A 278 -13.06 4.20 12.44
N ARG A 279 -12.75 3.42 11.41
CA ARG A 279 -13.55 3.33 10.19
C ARG A 279 -14.98 2.85 10.47
N LYS A 280 -15.16 1.82 11.30
CA LYS A 280 -16.50 1.35 11.70
C LYS A 280 -17.31 2.46 12.36
N ARG A 281 -16.75 3.16 13.35
CA ARG A 281 -17.44 4.28 14.02
C ARG A 281 -17.85 5.39 13.04
N VAL A 282 -16.97 5.72 12.10
CA VAL A 282 -17.20 6.80 11.13
C VAL A 282 -18.24 6.44 10.07
N VAL A 283 -18.26 5.19 9.60
CA VAL A 283 -19.15 4.73 8.53
C VAL A 283 -20.50 4.26 9.08
N GLU A 284 -20.51 3.58 10.23
CA GLU A 284 -21.72 2.98 10.82
C GLU A 284 -22.44 3.91 11.82
N GLY A 285 -21.82 5.05 12.20
CA GLY A 285 -22.48 6.09 12.98
C GLY A 285 -22.84 5.69 14.42
N ALA A 286 -21.99 4.90 15.08
CA ALA A 286 -22.14 4.53 16.49
C ALA A 286 -21.57 5.58 17.45
#